data_AF-A0A1X7SHY0-F1
#
_entry.id   AF-A0A1X7SHY0-F1
#
_cell.length_a   1.000
_cell.length_b   1.000
_cell.length_c   1.000
_cell.angle_alpha   90.00
_cell.angle_beta   90.00
_cell.angle_gamma   90.00
#
_symmetry.space_group_name_H-M   'P 1'
#
loop_
_entity.id
_entity.type
_entity.pdbx_description
1 polymer ?
#
loop_
_entity_poly.entity_id
_entity_poly.type
_entity_poly.pdbx_seq_one_letter_code
_entity_poly.pdbx_strand_id
1 'polypeptide(L)'
;WQWVQFRQPRHPLFWVCTDECKSNCGSILSDYSHCNNESNGVTNGSTHSKYKYRALYDVIDMPWDWPVDVNYHEAKAYCRWKGAEFRLPTEAEHQIMRGDDPLSSKYSCDPINRKDFLCNFNFAYGSSTPVNFYPANPKGFYDLYGNVWECTEDHFNGFPGYESHYLYDDFSSPCFDGRHNMIQMMRT
;
A
#
# COMPACT_ATOMS: atom_id res chain seq x y z
N TRP A 1 -8.20 22.10 12.44
CA TRP A 1 -7.37 21.63 11.31
C TRP A 1 -8.15 21.78 10.02
N GLN A 2 -7.83 22.79 9.20
CA GLN A 2 -8.23 22.79 7.79
C GLN A 2 -7.28 21.85 7.09
N TRP A 3 -7.79 20.76 6.51
CA TRP A 3 -7.01 19.92 5.60
C TRP A 3 -6.53 20.80 4.46
N VAL A 4 -5.25 21.19 4.50
CA VAL A 4 -4.59 21.71 3.31
C VAL A 4 -4.42 20.50 2.41
N GLN A 5 -5.29 20.36 1.40
CA GLN A 5 -5.01 19.48 0.27
C GLN A 5 -3.66 19.92 -0.29
N PHE A 6 -2.59 19.26 0.14
CA PHE A 6 -1.26 19.49 -0.38
C PHE A 6 -1.29 19.02 -1.83
N ARG A 7 -1.60 19.99 -2.71
CA ARG A 7 -1.79 19.90 -4.16
C ARG A 7 -3.03 19.08 -4.49
N GLN A 8 -4.10 19.71 -4.97
CA GLN A 8 -5.26 19.04 -5.59
C GLN A 8 -4.77 17.96 -6.58
N PRO A 9 -4.66 16.68 -6.18
CA PRO A 9 -4.06 15.68 -7.04
C PRO A 9 -5.15 15.36 -8.06
N ARG A 10 -4.91 15.75 -9.33
CA ARG A 10 -5.88 15.52 -10.41
C ARG A 10 -5.76 14.12 -11.03
N HIS A 11 -4.80 13.31 -10.57
CA HIS A 11 -4.45 12.02 -11.16
C HIS A 11 -4.01 11.00 -10.09
N PRO A 12 -4.11 9.69 -10.36
CA PRO A 12 -3.44 8.66 -9.56
C PRO A 12 -1.93 8.95 -9.58
N LEU A 13 -1.27 8.90 -8.42
CA LEU A 13 0.18 9.16 -8.35
C LEU A 13 0.99 8.02 -9.00
N PHE A 14 0.44 6.81 -9.03
CA PHE A 14 1.18 5.59 -9.33
C PHE A 14 0.96 5.05 -10.74
N TRP A 15 -0.05 5.53 -11.48
CA TRP A 15 -0.38 5.03 -12.82
C TRP A 15 -0.20 6.11 -13.88
N VAL A 16 0.40 5.74 -15.01
CA VAL A 16 0.68 6.63 -16.15
C VAL A 16 -0.05 6.09 -17.38
N CYS A 17 -0.96 6.88 -17.95
CA CYS A 17 -1.63 6.54 -19.20
C CYS A 17 -0.67 6.69 -20.39
N THR A 18 -0.71 5.76 -21.34
CA THR A 18 0.13 5.79 -22.55
C THR A 18 -0.57 6.41 -23.77
N ASP A 19 -1.87 6.72 -23.69
CA ASP A 19 -2.66 7.34 -24.78
C ASP A 19 -2.53 8.89 -24.80
N GLU A 20 -2.79 9.51 -25.96
CA GLU A 20 -2.78 10.97 -26.15
C GLU A 20 -3.82 11.70 -25.27
N CYS A 21 -3.37 12.80 -24.63
CA CYS A 21 -4.16 13.59 -23.68
C CYS A 21 -5.24 14.45 -24.37
N LYS A 22 -6.50 14.36 -23.92
CA LYS A 22 -7.67 15.08 -24.48
C LYS A 22 -7.55 16.62 -24.56
N SER A 23 -6.63 17.25 -23.82
CA SER A 23 -6.68 18.70 -23.56
C SER A 23 -5.58 19.52 -24.25
N ASN A 24 -4.82 18.94 -25.19
CA ASN A 24 -3.75 19.63 -25.95
C ASN A 24 -2.80 20.44 -25.05
N CYS A 25 -2.49 19.89 -23.88
CA CYS A 25 -1.63 20.50 -22.87
C CYS A 25 -0.20 20.49 -23.43
N GLY A 26 0.44 21.66 -23.54
CA GLY A 26 1.83 21.76 -24.01
C GLY A 26 2.78 20.80 -23.29
N SER A 27 3.89 20.52 -23.97
CA SER A 27 4.85 19.41 -23.80
C SER A 27 5.60 19.28 -22.46
N ILE A 28 5.13 19.91 -21.39
CA ILE A 28 5.75 19.85 -20.05
C ILE A 28 4.78 19.29 -19.00
N LEU A 29 3.47 19.23 -19.27
CA LEU A 29 2.45 18.65 -18.35
C LEU A 29 1.40 17.78 -19.06
N SER A 30 1.65 17.38 -20.31
CA SER A 30 0.91 16.34 -21.05
C SER A 30 1.03 14.93 -20.45
N ASP A 31 1.95 14.72 -19.50
CA ASP A 31 2.52 13.41 -19.19
C ASP A 31 1.90 12.70 -17.96
N TYR A 32 0.77 13.20 -17.42
CA TYR A 32 0.26 12.78 -16.10
C TYR A 32 -1.27 12.52 -16.04
N SER A 33 -1.75 11.68 -16.97
CA SER A 33 -3.03 10.92 -16.92
C SER A 33 -4.34 11.67 -17.30
N HIS A 34 -4.66 11.66 -18.61
CA HIS A 34 -6.03 11.64 -19.12
C HIS A 34 -6.06 10.79 -20.40
N CYS A 35 -6.59 9.56 -20.35
CA CYS A 35 -6.71 8.75 -21.56
C CYS A 35 -7.91 9.23 -22.41
N ASN A 36 -7.70 9.44 -23.70
CA ASN A 36 -8.80 9.60 -24.63
C ASN A 36 -9.42 8.22 -24.94
N ASN A 37 -10.70 8.01 -24.61
CA ASN A 37 -11.41 6.78 -24.98
C ASN A 37 -11.98 6.82 -26.42
N GLU A 38 -11.71 7.88 -27.21
CA GLU A 38 -12.31 8.06 -28.54
C GLU A 38 -11.48 7.56 -29.73
N SER A 39 -10.27 7.02 -29.51
CA SER A 39 -9.53 6.35 -30.58
C SER A 39 -10.02 4.90 -30.73
N ASN A 40 -10.94 4.69 -31.68
CA ASN A 40 -11.12 3.42 -32.39
C ASN A 40 -9.85 3.11 -33.24
N GLY A 41 -8.70 2.98 -32.58
CA GLY A 41 -7.42 2.66 -33.20
C GLY A 41 -7.24 1.15 -33.27
N VAL A 42 -7.45 0.57 -34.44
CA VAL A 42 -6.96 -0.78 -34.77
C VAL A 42 -5.44 -0.77 -34.58
N THR A 43 -4.94 -1.31 -33.46
CA THR A 43 -3.51 -1.52 -33.26
C THR A 43 -3.15 -2.86 -33.88
N ASN A 44 -2.33 -2.80 -34.94
CA ASN A 44 -1.70 -3.98 -35.52
C ASN A 44 -0.80 -4.66 -34.46
N GLY A 45 -1.32 -5.71 -33.83
CA GLY A 45 -0.54 -6.83 -33.28
C GLY A 45 0.38 -6.58 -32.08
N SER A 46 0.48 -5.38 -31.49
CA SER A 46 1.20 -5.17 -30.22
C SER A 46 0.24 -4.82 -29.08
N THR A 47 0.03 -5.79 -28.19
CA THR A 47 -0.80 -5.66 -26.98
C THR A 47 -0.05 -4.87 -25.90
N HIS A 48 0.24 -3.59 -26.12
CA HIS A 48 0.78 -2.75 -25.05
C HIS A 48 -0.35 -2.37 -24.08
N SER A 49 -0.11 -2.55 -22.78
CA SER A 49 -1.02 -2.11 -21.73
C SER A 49 -1.28 -0.60 -21.83
N LYS A 50 -2.54 -0.20 -21.70
CA LYS A 50 -3.00 1.21 -21.72
C LYS A 50 -2.43 2.07 -20.58
N TYR A 51 -1.94 1.41 -19.54
CA TYR A 51 -1.31 2.03 -18.38
C TYR A 51 0.08 1.45 -18.13
N LYS A 52 0.92 2.26 -17.48
CA LYS A 52 2.23 1.94 -16.93
C LYS A 52 2.27 2.27 -15.44
N TYR A 53 3.17 1.64 -14.70
CA TYR A 53 3.36 1.87 -13.27
C TYR A 53 4.53 2.81 -13.01
N ARG A 54 4.33 3.80 -12.13
CA ARG A 54 5.37 4.72 -11.66
C ARG A 54 5.95 4.17 -10.36
N ALA A 55 7.10 3.52 -10.47
CA ALA A 55 7.96 3.19 -9.36
C ALA A 55 8.69 4.45 -8.85
N LEU A 56 9.47 4.30 -7.77
CA LEU A 56 10.19 5.42 -7.16
C LEU A 56 11.17 6.10 -8.13
N TYR A 57 11.88 5.32 -8.94
CA TYR A 57 12.92 5.82 -9.86
C TYR A 57 12.53 5.74 -11.34
N ASP A 58 11.55 4.89 -11.70
CA ASP A 58 11.27 4.52 -13.09
C ASP A 58 9.78 4.46 -13.39
N VAL A 59 9.42 4.59 -14.68
CA VAL A 59 8.10 4.25 -15.19
C VAL A 59 8.23 2.93 -15.96
N ILE A 60 7.66 1.86 -15.41
CA ILE A 60 7.75 0.49 -15.94
C ILE A 60 6.42 0.04 -16.53
N ASP A 61 6.46 -1.02 -17.35
CA ASP A 61 5.23 -1.70 -17.77
C ASP A 61 4.51 -2.27 -16.54
N MET A 62 3.16 -2.34 -16.60
CA MET A 62 2.34 -2.72 -15.44
C MET A 62 2.78 -4.06 -14.85
N PRO A 63 3.28 -4.07 -13.60
CA PRO A 63 3.67 -5.29 -12.91
C PRO A 63 2.43 -5.91 -12.25
N TRP A 64 1.71 -6.74 -12.99
CA TRP A 64 0.43 -7.30 -12.55
C TRP A 64 0.52 -8.25 -11.34
N ASP A 65 1.73 -8.66 -10.96
CA ASP A 65 2.03 -9.51 -9.81
C ASP A 65 2.61 -8.73 -8.61
N TRP A 66 2.66 -7.40 -8.67
CA TRP A 66 3.04 -6.54 -7.55
C TRP A 66 1.81 -6.15 -6.72
N PRO A 67 1.98 -5.76 -5.44
CA PRO A 67 0.89 -5.17 -4.67
C PRO A 67 0.42 -3.85 -5.30
N VAL A 68 -0.85 -3.52 -5.04
CA VAL A 68 -1.49 -2.31 -5.58
C VAL A 68 -1.53 -1.20 -4.54
N ASP A 69 -1.18 0.02 -4.95
CA ASP A 69 -1.35 1.22 -4.14
C ASP A 69 -2.80 1.69 -4.18
N VAL A 70 -3.47 1.64 -3.03
CA VAL A 70 -4.87 2.04 -2.88
C VAL A 70 -5.08 2.70 -1.52
N ASN A 71 -6.10 3.56 -1.43
CA ASN A 71 -6.60 3.99 -0.13
C ASN A 71 -7.52 2.92 0.49
N TYR A 72 -7.82 3.07 1.79
CA TYR A 72 -8.68 2.15 2.53
C TYR A 72 -10.06 1.93 1.88
N HIS A 73 -10.68 2.99 1.36
CA HIS A 73 -12.01 2.89 0.75
C HIS A 73 -11.98 2.10 -0.57
N GLU A 74 -10.94 2.28 -1.38
CA GLU A 74 -10.70 1.50 -2.60
C GLU A 74 -10.46 0.02 -2.27
N ALA A 75 -9.61 -0.27 -1.29
CA ALA A 75 -9.35 -1.64 -0.83
C ALA A 75 -10.63 -2.33 -0.33
N LYS A 76 -11.42 -1.62 0.50
CA LYS A 76 -12.70 -2.13 1.00
C LYS A 76 -13.75 -2.30 -0.09
N ALA A 77 -13.81 -1.39 -1.06
CA ALA A 77 -14.69 -1.51 -2.22
C ALA A 77 -14.31 -2.71 -3.08
N TYR A 78 -13.01 -2.97 -3.27
CA TYR A 78 -12.51 -4.13 -4.00
C TYR A 78 -12.90 -5.45 -3.32
N CYS A 79 -12.74 -5.56 -1.99
CA CYS A 79 -13.21 -6.74 -1.25
C CYS A 79 -14.71 -6.98 -1.48
N ARG A 80 -15.55 -5.94 -1.35
CA ARG A 80 -16.99 -6.06 -1.60
C ARG A 80 -17.33 -6.45 -3.03
N TRP A 81 -16.58 -5.94 -4.00
CA TRP A 81 -16.74 -6.30 -5.40
C TRP A 81 -16.37 -7.77 -5.68
N LYS A 82 -15.35 -8.30 -4.99
CA LYS A 82 -14.95 -9.71 -5.10
C LYS A 82 -16.02 -10.69 -4.61
N GLY A 83 -16.79 -10.31 -3.59
CA GLY A 83 -17.87 -11.14 -3.05
C GLY A 83 -18.25 -10.73 -1.62
N ALA A 84 -19.39 -11.21 -1.14
CA ALA A 84 -19.89 -10.89 0.20
C ALA A 84 -19.05 -11.53 1.32
N GLU A 85 -18.31 -12.59 1.00
CA GLU A 85 -17.39 -13.31 1.88
C GLU A 85 -16.02 -12.62 2.03
N PHE A 86 -15.71 -11.64 1.18
CA PHE A 86 -14.43 -10.95 1.19
C PHE A 86 -14.52 -9.64 1.99
N ARG A 87 -13.52 -9.42 2.85
CA ARG A 87 -13.33 -8.19 3.62
C ARG A 87 -11.84 -7.96 3.87
N LEU A 88 -11.51 -6.77 4.35
CA LEU A 88 -10.18 -6.53 4.90
C LEU A 88 -10.00 -7.32 6.21
N PRO A 89 -8.78 -7.78 6.52
CA PRO A 89 -8.50 -8.43 7.80
C PRO A 89 -8.67 -7.43 8.95
N THR A 90 -8.90 -7.96 10.15
CA THR A 90 -8.69 -7.16 11.37
C THR A 90 -7.21 -7.14 11.73
N GLU A 91 -6.77 -6.18 12.54
CA GLU A 91 -5.44 -6.17 13.13
C GLU A 91 -5.15 -7.49 13.85
N ALA A 92 -6.09 -7.98 14.66
CA ALA A 92 -5.93 -9.23 15.40
C ALA A 92 -5.73 -10.43 14.45
N GLU A 93 -6.47 -10.52 13.35
CA GLU A 93 -6.30 -11.55 12.33
C GLU A 93 -4.95 -11.43 11.64
N HIS A 94 -4.52 -10.22 11.28
CA HIS A 94 -3.21 -9.98 10.70
C HIS A 94 -2.08 -10.42 11.65
N GLN A 95 -2.19 -10.18 12.95
CA GLN A 95 -1.21 -10.68 13.92
C GLN A 95 -1.19 -12.21 13.95
N ILE A 96 -2.34 -12.88 13.86
CA ILE A 96 -2.40 -14.34 13.79
C ILE A 96 -1.76 -14.86 12.49
N MET A 97 -1.96 -14.19 11.36
CA MET A 97 -1.35 -14.56 10.08
C MET A 97 0.19 -14.53 10.17
N ARG A 98 0.77 -13.55 10.88
CA ARG A 98 2.22 -13.41 11.07
C ARG A 98 2.84 -14.59 11.81
N GLY A 99 2.09 -15.23 12.70
CA GLY A 99 2.54 -16.40 13.45
C GLY A 99 3.10 -16.06 14.83
N ASP A 100 3.82 -17.01 15.42
CA ASP A 100 4.25 -16.95 16.82
C ASP A 100 5.57 -16.18 17.00
N ASP A 101 5.79 -15.15 16.17
CA ASP A 101 6.98 -14.31 16.30
C ASP A 101 7.03 -13.76 17.73
N PRO A 102 8.18 -13.90 18.44
CA PRO A 102 8.23 -13.65 19.87
C PRO A 102 7.87 -12.20 20.17
N LEU A 103 6.73 -12.02 20.84
CA LEU A 103 6.27 -10.74 21.38
C LEU A 103 7.21 -10.31 22.51
N SER A 104 8.28 -9.61 22.17
CA SER A 104 9.30 -9.18 23.11
C SER A 104 9.79 -7.80 22.71
N SER A 105 9.87 -6.89 23.69
CA SER A 105 10.42 -5.54 23.53
C SER A 105 11.94 -5.51 23.36
N LYS A 106 12.59 -6.68 23.27
CA LYS A 106 14.02 -6.75 22.96
C LYS A 106 14.24 -6.38 21.50
N TYR A 107 15.19 -5.47 21.27
CA TYR A 107 15.59 -5.05 19.92
C TYR A 107 15.89 -6.24 18.98
N SER A 108 16.42 -7.35 19.51
CA SER A 108 16.74 -8.55 18.74
C SER A 108 15.53 -9.28 18.15
N CYS A 109 14.32 -9.01 18.66
CA CYS A 109 13.07 -9.60 18.17
C CYS A 109 12.48 -8.82 17.01
N ASP A 110 12.93 -7.58 16.78
CA ASP A 110 12.54 -6.77 15.64
C ASP A 110 13.04 -7.43 14.34
N PRO A 111 12.16 -7.70 13.35
CA PRO A 111 12.55 -8.21 12.04
C PRO A 111 13.72 -7.47 11.39
N ILE A 112 13.87 -6.16 11.62
CA ILE A 112 14.96 -5.35 11.05
C ILE A 112 16.34 -5.80 11.54
N ASN A 113 16.40 -6.36 12.75
CA ASN A 113 17.63 -6.77 13.41
C ASN A 113 17.95 -8.26 13.19
N ARG A 114 17.06 -8.99 12.51
CA ARG A 114 17.25 -10.41 12.17
C ARG A 114 17.99 -10.52 10.83
N LYS A 115 19.24 -11.01 10.87
CA LYS A 115 20.10 -11.13 9.67
C LYS A 115 19.50 -11.99 8.56
N ASP A 116 18.76 -13.03 8.93
CA ASP A 116 18.22 -14.02 8.00
C ASP A 116 16.73 -13.78 7.70
N PHE A 117 16.21 -12.58 7.99
CA PHE A 117 14.81 -12.25 7.74
C PHE A 117 14.62 -11.70 6.33
N LEU A 118 13.99 -12.51 5.49
CA LEU A 118 13.81 -12.25 4.08
C LEU A 118 12.50 -11.49 3.84
N CYS A 119 12.56 -10.16 3.77
CA CYS A 119 11.47 -9.34 3.24
C CYS A 119 11.94 -8.01 2.64
N ASN A 120 11.05 -7.33 1.91
CA ASN A 120 11.36 -6.04 1.26
C ASN A 120 11.14 -4.87 2.23
N PHE A 121 12.18 -4.47 2.96
CA PHE A 121 12.18 -3.29 3.83
C PHE A 121 13.52 -2.56 3.73
N ASN A 122 13.73 -1.49 4.52
CA ASN A 122 14.96 -0.68 4.49
C ASN A 122 15.33 -0.16 3.09
N PHE A 123 14.31 0.13 2.27
CA PHE A 123 14.49 0.57 0.89
C PHE A 123 15.35 -0.37 0.03
N ALA A 124 15.39 -1.68 0.35
CA ALA A 124 16.23 -2.65 -0.36
C ALA A 124 16.06 -2.58 -1.89
N TYR A 125 14.83 -2.36 -2.38
CA TYR A 125 14.51 -2.21 -3.81
C TYR A 125 14.03 -0.81 -4.19
N GLY A 126 13.74 0.06 -3.22
CA GLY A 126 13.15 1.39 -3.44
C GLY A 126 11.70 1.38 -3.98
N SER A 127 11.12 0.23 -4.30
CA SER A 127 9.72 0.07 -4.69
C SER A 127 9.24 -1.32 -4.28
N SER A 128 7.96 -1.60 -4.49
CA SER A 128 7.39 -2.91 -4.21
C SER A 128 8.04 -4.02 -5.05
N THR A 129 7.86 -5.24 -4.59
CA THR A 129 8.31 -6.47 -5.27
C THR A 129 7.11 -7.37 -5.55
N PRO A 130 7.23 -8.38 -6.44
CA PRO A 130 6.17 -9.37 -6.64
C PRO A 130 5.70 -9.99 -5.33
N VAL A 131 4.39 -10.25 -5.20
CA VAL A 131 3.75 -10.72 -3.96
C VAL A 131 4.21 -12.09 -3.44
N ASN A 132 5.07 -12.78 -4.20
CA ASN A 132 5.64 -14.08 -3.88
C ASN A 132 7.18 -14.09 -4.03
N PHE A 133 7.82 -12.91 -3.98
CA PHE A 133 9.26 -12.78 -4.19
C PHE A 133 10.07 -13.48 -3.10
N TYR A 134 9.63 -13.39 -1.84
CA TYR A 134 10.20 -14.12 -0.72
C TYR A 134 9.35 -15.35 -0.33
N PRO A 135 9.93 -16.36 0.34
CA PRO A 135 9.17 -17.54 0.77
C PRO A 135 8.03 -17.20 1.74
N ALA A 136 6.93 -17.94 1.65
CA ALA A 136 5.85 -17.85 2.63
C ALA A 136 6.31 -18.25 4.03
N ASN A 137 5.62 -17.73 5.04
CA ASN A 137 5.76 -18.21 6.41
C ASN A 137 5.21 -19.65 6.58
N PRO A 138 5.41 -20.32 7.73
CA PRO A 138 4.92 -21.68 7.96
C PRO A 138 3.40 -21.86 7.82
N LYS A 139 2.61 -20.77 7.85
CA LYS A 139 1.16 -20.78 7.67
C LYS A 139 0.74 -20.56 6.20
N GLY A 140 1.70 -20.36 5.30
CA GLY A 140 1.45 -20.18 3.86
C GLY A 140 1.17 -18.74 3.43
N PHE A 141 1.38 -17.74 4.30
CA PHE A 141 1.23 -16.33 3.96
C PHE A 141 2.54 -15.73 3.46
N TYR A 142 2.45 -14.91 2.42
CA TYR A 142 3.55 -14.14 1.84
C TYR A 142 3.47 -12.68 2.29
N ASP A 143 4.59 -11.97 2.25
CA ASP A 143 4.68 -10.50 2.34
C ASP A 143 3.98 -9.82 3.53
N LEU A 144 3.66 -10.54 4.62
CA LEU A 144 3.12 -9.97 5.86
C LEU A 144 4.06 -8.98 6.59
N TYR A 145 5.29 -8.87 6.09
CA TYR A 145 6.33 -7.96 6.53
C TYR A 145 6.94 -7.27 5.31
N GLY A 146 7.08 -5.95 5.38
CA GLY A 146 7.66 -5.15 4.30
C GLY A 146 6.74 -5.05 3.07
N ASN A 147 7.33 -4.71 1.93
CA ASN A 147 6.69 -4.47 0.63
C ASN A 147 5.70 -3.28 0.65
N VAL A 148 4.53 -3.43 1.26
CA VAL A 148 3.49 -2.39 1.37
C VAL A 148 2.83 -2.40 2.75
N TRP A 149 2.14 -1.30 3.09
CA TRP A 149 1.26 -1.27 4.25
C TRP A 149 -0.09 -1.89 3.90
N GLU A 150 -0.53 -2.87 4.69
CA GLU A 150 -1.81 -3.55 4.51
C GLU A 150 -2.92 -2.85 5.30
N CYS A 151 -4.00 -2.49 4.63
CA CYS A 151 -5.18 -1.89 5.27
C CYS A 151 -5.95 -2.92 6.11
N THR A 152 -6.37 -2.53 7.32
CA THR A 152 -7.21 -3.36 8.20
C THR A 152 -8.55 -2.66 8.50
N GLU A 153 -9.54 -3.43 8.96
CA GLU A 153 -10.87 -2.89 9.33
C GLU A 153 -10.84 -2.03 10.60
N ASP A 154 -9.85 -2.23 11.48
CA ASP A 154 -9.80 -1.60 12.78
C ASP A 154 -9.51 -0.10 12.69
N HIS A 155 -10.13 0.66 13.59
CA HIS A 155 -9.76 2.05 13.82
C HIS A 155 -8.57 2.10 14.79
N PHE A 156 -7.69 3.07 14.60
CA PHE A 156 -6.58 3.28 15.50
C PHE A 156 -7.06 3.66 16.91
N ASN A 157 -6.70 2.85 17.88
CA ASN A 157 -7.09 3.01 19.28
C ASN A 157 -6.00 2.47 20.22
N GLY A 158 -6.10 2.84 21.50
CA GLY A 158 -5.28 2.25 22.55
C GLY A 158 -5.84 0.90 23.01
N PHE A 159 -4.95 -0.06 23.26
CA PHE A 159 -5.32 -1.32 23.92
C PHE A 159 -5.82 -1.09 25.37
N PRO A 160 -6.54 -2.05 25.97
CA PRO A 160 -6.94 -1.97 27.37
C PRO A 160 -5.73 -1.70 28.29
N GLY A 161 -5.83 -0.65 29.12
CA GLY A 161 -4.75 -0.21 29.99
C GLY A 161 -3.70 0.68 29.31
N TYR A 162 -3.97 1.19 28.10
CA TYR A 162 -3.13 2.18 27.45
C TYR A 162 -2.98 3.44 28.32
N GLU A 163 -1.74 3.88 28.50
CA GLU A 163 -1.37 5.16 29.09
C GLU A 163 -0.40 5.88 28.16
N SER A 164 -0.65 7.16 27.88
CA SER A 164 0.26 7.97 27.08
C SER A 164 1.56 8.23 27.84
N HIS A 165 2.68 8.13 27.14
CA HIS A 165 3.98 8.42 27.73
C HIS A 165 4.11 9.93 27.97
N TYR A 166 4.51 10.33 29.18
CA TYR A 166 4.54 11.75 29.59
C TYR A 166 5.45 12.65 28.74
N LEU A 167 6.50 12.10 28.12
CA LEU A 167 7.38 12.85 27.21
C LEU A 167 6.77 13.09 25.82
N TYR A 168 5.72 12.34 25.47
CA TYR A 168 5.17 12.31 24.12
C TYR A 168 3.68 11.95 24.19
N ASP A 169 2.92 12.84 24.81
CA ASP A 169 1.49 12.66 25.13
C ASP A 169 0.57 12.85 23.91
N ASP A 170 1.07 13.49 22.85
CA ASP A 170 0.36 13.80 21.61
C ASP A 170 0.70 12.86 20.44
N PHE A 171 1.47 11.80 20.65
CA PHE A 171 1.91 10.92 19.56
C PHE A 171 0.79 10.07 18.96
N SER A 172 0.03 9.39 19.81
CA SER A 172 -0.99 8.43 19.39
C SER A 172 -2.39 8.88 19.77
N SER A 173 -2.54 9.40 20.98
CA SER A 173 -3.84 9.74 21.57
C SER A 173 -4.69 10.70 20.72
N PRO A 174 -4.13 11.70 19.99
CA PRO A 174 -4.95 12.57 19.15
C PRO A 174 -5.60 11.86 17.96
N CYS A 175 -5.07 10.71 17.54
CA CYS A 175 -5.60 9.93 16.43
C CYS A 175 -6.61 8.86 16.88
N PHE A 176 -6.92 8.77 18.18
CA PHE A 176 -7.97 7.89 18.73
C PHE A 176 -9.37 8.52 18.56
N ASP A 177 -9.66 9.02 17.37
CA ASP A 177 -10.85 9.79 17.05
C ASP A 177 -11.89 9.02 16.23
N GLY A 178 -11.60 7.74 15.92
CA GLY A 178 -12.43 6.89 15.08
C GLY A 178 -12.45 7.30 13.60
N ARG A 179 -11.51 8.13 13.16
CA ARG A 179 -11.36 8.59 11.76
C ARG A 179 -10.06 8.08 11.11
N HIS A 180 -9.20 7.43 11.89
CA HIS A 180 -7.95 6.85 11.42
C HIS A 180 -8.08 5.33 11.42
N ASN A 181 -7.82 4.70 10.28
CA ASN A 181 -7.78 3.25 10.13
C ASN A 181 -6.37 2.72 10.42
N MET A 182 -6.30 1.52 10.98
CA MET A 182 -5.05 0.82 11.19
C MET A 182 -4.50 0.26 9.87
N ILE A 183 -3.19 0.45 9.70
CA ILE A 183 -2.40 -0.20 8.65
C ILE A 183 -1.32 -1.05 9.30
N GLN A 184 -0.96 -2.17 8.68
CA GLN A 184 0.00 -3.13 9.21
C GLN A 184 1.12 -3.36 8.19
N MET A 185 2.37 -3.34 8.64
CA MET A 185 3.55 -3.75 7.84
C MET A 185 4.59 -4.37 8.77
N MET A 186 4.80 -3.76 9.93
CA MET A 186 5.82 -4.17 10.89
C MET A 186 5.40 -3.73 12.28
N ARG A 187 5.56 -4.59 13.28
CA ARG A 187 5.41 -4.20 14.69
C ARG A 187 6.79 -3.86 15.23
N THR A 188 7.02 -2.59 15.56
CA THR A 188 8.16 -2.13 16.37
C THR A 188 7.85 -2.25 17.85
#